data_AF-A0A352WH45-F1
#
_entry.id   AF-A0A352WH45-F1
#
_cell.length_a   1.000
_cell.length_b   1.000
_cell.length_c   1.000
_cell.angle_alpha   90.00
_cell.angle_beta   90.00
_cell.angle_gamma   90.00
#
_symmetry.space_group_name_H-M   'P 1'
#
loop_
_entity.id
_entity.type
_entity.pdbx_description
1 polymer ?
#
loop_
_entity_poly.entity_id
_entity_poly.type
_entity_poly.pdbx_seq_one_letter_code
_entity_poly.pdbx_strand_id
1 'polypeptide(L)'
;GLPSFNKNSFSCLASRIPYGESITPEILKKVEEAEAVLRSLGLKQYRVRVHGGTLARIEVLPEDIEHVIREVSRRVINERFREIGFVYVTVDLGGYRTGSLNEVLK
;
A
#
# COMPACT_ATOMS: atom_id res chain seq x y z
N GLY A 1 17.81 24.58 -18.26
CA GLY A 1 17.87 24.82 -16.81
C GLY A 1 16.73 24.06 -16.15
N LEU A 2 17.09 23.28 -15.11
CA LEU A 2 16.30 22.42 -14.21
C LEU A 2 15.58 21.21 -14.83
N PRO A 3 16.05 19.97 -14.58
CA PRO A 3 15.33 18.76 -14.93
C PRO A 3 14.20 18.56 -13.91
N SER A 4 12.97 18.88 -14.30
CA SER A 4 11.76 18.55 -13.56
C SER A 4 11.48 17.05 -13.69
N PHE A 5 12.28 16.21 -13.03
CA PHE A 5 12.16 14.76 -13.09
C PHE A 5 11.54 14.20 -11.80
N ASN A 6 10.41 13.50 -11.93
CA ASN A 6 9.78 12.58 -10.97
C ASN A 6 9.14 13.07 -9.64
N LYS A 7 8.95 14.37 -9.37
CA LYS A 7 8.35 14.79 -8.07
C LYS A 7 6.85 14.48 -7.86
N ASN A 8 6.07 14.27 -8.92
CA ASN A 8 4.60 14.22 -8.78
C ASN A 8 4.09 12.88 -8.22
N SER A 9 4.67 11.75 -8.63
CA SER A 9 4.30 10.41 -8.16
C SER A 9 4.67 10.21 -6.69
N PHE A 10 5.83 10.70 -6.27
CA PHE A 10 6.31 10.58 -4.88
C PHE A 10 5.44 11.35 -3.89
N SER A 11 4.92 12.52 -4.26
CA SER A 11 3.98 13.28 -3.43
C SER A 11 2.66 12.52 -3.19
N CYS A 12 2.16 11.82 -4.22
CA CYS A 12 0.97 10.98 -4.07
C CYS A 12 1.25 9.74 -3.19
N LEU A 13 2.39 9.07 -3.41
CA LEU A 13 2.78 7.88 -2.63
C LEU A 13 3.09 8.19 -1.17
N ALA A 14 3.59 9.40 -0.85
CA ALA A 14 3.84 9.84 0.52
C ALA A 14 2.60 9.73 1.42
N SER A 15 1.39 9.90 0.87
CA SER A 15 0.12 9.72 1.61
C SER A 15 -0.17 8.28 2.05
N ARG A 16 0.70 7.31 1.75
CA ARG A 16 0.59 5.93 2.22
C ARG A 16 1.37 5.68 3.51
N ILE A 17 2.16 6.65 3.96
CA ILE A 17 3.05 6.54 5.12
C ILE A 17 2.46 7.42 6.25
N PRO A 18 2.29 6.90 7.48
CA PRO A 18 1.85 7.68 8.63
C PRO A 18 2.72 8.91 8.88
N TYR A 19 2.10 9.95 9.46
CA TYR A 19 2.84 11.12 9.91
C TYR A 19 3.87 10.75 10.98
N GLY A 20 5.08 11.29 10.88
CA GLY A 20 6.17 11.03 11.82
C GLY A 20 7.10 9.88 11.42
N GLU A 21 6.74 9.06 10.42
CA GLU A 21 7.66 8.09 9.83
C GLU A 21 8.53 8.72 8.74
N SER A 22 9.78 8.27 8.65
CA SER A 22 10.71 8.76 7.63
C SER A 22 10.31 8.25 6.25
N ILE A 23 9.96 9.17 5.35
CA ILE A 23 9.69 8.85 3.95
C ILE A 23 11.02 8.73 3.22
N THR A 24 11.39 7.51 2.84
CA THR A 24 12.59 7.24 2.04
C THR A 24 12.24 6.76 0.63
N PRO A 25 13.10 6.98 -0.38
CA PRO A 25 12.88 6.47 -1.74
C PRO A 25 12.64 4.96 -1.78
N GLU A 26 13.27 4.20 -0.89
CA GLU A 26 13.13 2.75 -0.78
C GLU A 26 11.71 2.37 -0.34
N ILE A 27 11.15 3.07 0.65
CA ILE A 27 9.77 2.82 1.10
C ILE A 27 8.78 3.18 -0.01
N LEU A 28 9.00 4.31 -0.71
CA LEU A 28 8.13 4.71 -1.83
C LEU A 28 8.15 3.68 -2.96
N LYS A 29 9.33 3.13 -3.27
CA LYS A 29 9.48 2.03 -4.24
C LYS A 29 8.78 0.75 -3.78
N LYS A 30 8.90 0.37 -2.50
CA LYS A 30 8.16 -0.78 -1.94
C LYS A 30 6.65 -0.62 -2.09
N VAL A 31 6.12 0.57 -1.81
CA VAL A 31 4.69 0.88 -1.99
C VAL A 31 4.27 0.74 -3.44
N GLU A 32 5.05 1.31 -4.37
CA GLU A 32 4.77 1.25 -5.81
C GLU A 32 4.73 -0.19 -6.32
N GLU A 33 5.71 -1.01 -5.95
CA GLU A 33 5.77 -2.42 -6.33
C GLU A 33 4.60 -3.22 -5.73
N ALA A 34 4.22 -2.94 -4.49
CA ALA A 34 3.10 -3.59 -3.83
C ALA A 34 1.75 -3.21 -4.46
N GLU A 35 1.55 -1.94 -4.78
CA GLU A 35 0.37 -1.46 -5.51
C GLU A 35 0.30 -2.08 -6.92
N ALA A 36 1.44 -2.32 -7.58
CA ALA A 36 1.48 -3.02 -8.87
C ALA A 36 1.04 -4.49 -8.80
N VAL A 37 1.32 -5.20 -7.69
CA VAL A 37 0.81 -6.56 -7.44
C VAL A 37 -0.71 -6.54 -7.31
N LEU A 38 -1.27 -5.59 -6.56
CA LEU A 38 -2.72 -5.47 -6.41
C LEU A 38 -3.40 -5.15 -7.76
N ARG A 39 -2.77 -4.29 -8.57
CA ARG A 39 -3.22 -3.99 -9.93
C ARG A 39 -3.29 -5.22 -10.82
N SER A 40 -2.28 -6.09 -10.77
CA SER A 40 -2.23 -7.29 -11.63
C SER A 40 -3.29 -8.33 -11.25
N LEU A 41 -3.81 -8.28 -10.02
CA LEU A 41 -4.93 -9.10 -9.54
C LEU A 41 -6.31 -8.56 -9.95
N GLY A 42 -6.35 -7.47 -10.73
CA GLY A 42 -7.57 -6.88 -11.28
C GLY A 42 -8.31 -5.92 -10.34
N LEU A 43 -7.72 -5.57 -9.19
CA LEU A 43 -8.29 -4.59 -8.27
C LEU A 43 -8.29 -3.21 -8.93
N LYS A 44 -9.37 -2.45 -8.75
CA LYS A 44 -9.52 -1.11 -9.38
C LYS A 44 -9.18 0.03 -8.42
N GLN A 45 -9.48 -0.15 -7.14
CA GLN A 45 -9.27 0.87 -6.13
C GLN A 45 -8.65 0.25 -4.89
N TYR A 46 -7.40 0.62 -4.64
CA TYR A 46 -6.59 0.07 -3.57
C TYR A 46 -5.56 1.09 -3.07
N ARG A 47 -5.07 0.88 -1.85
CA ARG A 47 -3.89 1.53 -1.29
C ARG A 47 -3.08 0.51 -0.49
N VAL A 48 -1.76 0.63 -0.56
CA VAL A 48 -0.86 -0.09 0.35
C VAL A 48 -0.27 0.94 1.30
N ARG A 49 -0.67 0.88 2.57
CA ARG A 49 -0.09 1.70 3.64
C ARG A 49 1.05 0.98 4.32
N VAL A 50 2.08 1.72 4.70
CA VAL A 50 3.25 1.15 5.38
C VAL A 50 3.30 1.67 6.80
N HIS A 51 3.45 0.76 7.76
CA HIS A 51 3.66 1.11 9.16
C HIS A 51 4.99 0.52 9.63
N GLY A 52 5.80 1.34 10.31
CA GLY A 52 7.12 0.95 10.82
C GLY A 52 8.05 0.37 9.75
N GLY A 53 7.90 0.79 8.48
CA GLY A 53 8.68 0.33 7.33
C GLY A 53 8.57 -1.17 6.95
N THR A 54 7.79 -1.96 7.71
CA THR A 54 7.81 -3.44 7.62
C THR A 54 6.42 -4.07 7.55
N LEU A 55 5.38 -3.36 8.00
CA LEU A 55 4.00 -3.82 7.90
C LEU A 55 3.31 -3.15 6.73
N ALA A 56 2.79 -3.95 5.80
CA ALA A 56 1.89 -3.52 4.74
C ALA A 56 0.44 -3.69 5.19
N ARG A 57 -0.34 -2.61 5.13
CA ARG A 57 -1.79 -2.61 5.31
C ARG A 57 -2.47 -2.30 3.99
N ILE A 58 -3.16 -3.30 3.46
CA ILE A 58 -3.91 -3.25 2.21
C ILE A 58 -5.29 -2.67 2.51
N GLU A 59 -5.65 -1.61 1.81
CA GLU A 59 -7.00 -1.05 1.78
C GLU A 59 -7.57 -1.28 0.38
N VAL A 60 -8.69 -1.98 0.26
CA VAL A 60 -9.44 -2.20 -1.00
C VAL A 60 -10.90 -1.84 -0.80
N LEU A 61 -11.67 -1.71 -1.88
CA LEU A 61 -13.12 -1.57 -1.74
C LEU A 61 -13.71 -2.70 -0.86
N PRO A 62 -14.73 -2.45 -0.03
CA PRO A 62 -15.34 -3.49 0.80
C PRO A 62 -15.75 -4.74 0.01
N GLU A 63 -16.29 -4.57 -1.18
CA GLU A 63 -16.66 -5.66 -2.09
C GLU A 63 -15.46 -6.48 -2.62
N ASP A 64 -14.25 -5.90 -2.62
CA ASP A 64 -13.03 -6.54 -3.09
C ASP A 64 -12.28 -7.29 -1.96
N ILE A 65 -12.69 -7.14 -0.69
CA ILE A 65 -12.02 -7.77 0.46
C ILE A 65 -12.03 -9.30 0.30
N GLU A 66 -13.16 -9.89 -0.09
CA GLU A 66 -13.26 -11.34 -0.30
C GLU A 66 -12.27 -11.80 -1.37
N HIS A 67 -12.15 -11.07 -2.49
CA HIS A 67 -11.21 -11.39 -3.55
C HIS A 67 -9.76 -11.40 -3.08
N VAL A 68 -9.38 -10.46 -2.21
CA VAL A 68 -8.03 -10.36 -1.62
C VAL A 68 -7.73 -11.54 -0.69
N ILE A 69 -8.68 -11.96 0.13
CA ILE A 69 -8.46 -13.02 1.14
C ILE A 69 -8.69 -14.44 0.62
N ARG A 70 -9.20 -14.61 -0.60
CA ARG A 70 -9.31 -15.93 -1.24
C ARG A 70 -7.93 -16.57 -1.45
N GLU A 71 -7.88 -17.90 -1.42
CA GLU A 71 -6.64 -18.69 -1.37
C GLU A 71 -5.59 -18.29 -2.41
N VAL A 72 -6.02 -18.15 -3.67
CA VAL A 72 -5.12 -17.82 -4.78
C VAL A 72 -4.53 -16.42 -4.61
N SER A 73 -5.39 -15.42 -4.39
CA SER A 73 -4.98 -14.02 -4.23
C SER A 73 -4.13 -13.83 -2.98
N ARG A 74 -4.57 -14.36 -1.81
CA ARG A 74 -3.85 -14.17 -0.54
C ARG A 74 -2.44 -14.76 -0.60
N ARG A 75 -2.25 -15.88 -1.30
CA ARG A 75 -0.95 -16.52 -1.47
C ARG A 75 -0.03 -15.68 -2.34
N VAL A 76 -0.51 -15.24 -3.51
CA VAL A 76 0.25 -14.35 -4.41
C VAL A 76 0.63 -13.06 -3.69
N ILE A 77 -0.32 -12.42 -3.00
CA ILE A 77 -0.07 -11.19 -2.25
C ILE A 77 0.99 -11.43 -1.19
N ASN A 78 0.85 -12.45 -0.34
CA ASN A 78 1.78 -12.70 0.74
C ASN A 78 3.20 -13.05 0.25
N GLU A 79 3.33 -13.87 -0.80
CA GLU A 79 4.62 -14.22 -1.40
C GLU A 79 5.31 -12.98 -1.99
N ARG A 80 4.61 -12.22 -2.86
CA ARG A 80 5.19 -11.06 -3.53
C ARG A 80 5.50 -9.91 -2.57
N PHE A 81 4.67 -9.68 -1.55
CA PHE A 81 4.93 -8.63 -0.56
C PHE A 81 6.15 -8.97 0.32
N ARG A 82 6.39 -10.25 0.61
CA ARG A 82 7.61 -10.68 1.31
C ARG A 82 8.86 -10.48 0.46
N GLU A 83 8.80 -10.74 -0.83
CA GLU A 83 9.91 -10.44 -1.77
C GLU A 83 10.23 -8.95 -1.83
N ILE A 84 9.21 -8.09 -1.79
CA ILE A 84 9.35 -6.62 -1.71
C ILE A 84 9.96 -6.19 -0.35
N GLY A 85 9.92 -7.05 0.65
CA GLY A 85 10.53 -6.83 1.97
C GLY A 85 9.56 -6.33 3.03
N PHE A 86 8.29 -6.71 2.96
CA PHE A 86 7.35 -6.61 4.07
C PHE A 86 7.42 -7.87 4.95
N VAL A 87 7.40 -7.67 6.26
CA VAL A 87 7.36 -8.77 7.25
C VAL A 87 5.92 -9.20 7.49
N TYR A 88 5.02 -8.23 7.56
CA TYR A 88 3.60 -8.44 7.83
C TYR A 88 2.76 -7.86 6.71
N VAL A 89 1.76 -8.63 6.29
CA VAL A 89 0.78 -8.21 5.28
C VAL A 89 -0.61 -8.35 5.89
N THR A 90 -1.36 -7.26 5.90
CA THR A 90 -2.66 -7.16 6.57
C THR A 90 -3.68 -6.55 5.62
N VAL A 91 -4.95 -6.85 5.84
CA VAL A 91 -6.08 -6.23 5.14
C VAL A 91 -6.86 -5.40 6.14
N ASP A 92 -7.14 -4.14 5.80
CA ASP A 92 -8.01 -3.30 6.60
C ASP A 92 -9.47 -3.75 6.41
N LEU A 93 -10.08 -4.27 7.47
CA LEU A 93 -11.46 -4.77 7.44
C LEU A 93 -12.48 -3.64 7.21
N GLY A 94 -12.11 -2.38 7.47
CA GLY A 94 -12.93 -1.22 7.12
C GLY A 94 -12.83 -0.83 5.64
N GLY A 95 -11.96 -1.49 4.87
CA GLY A 95 -11.73 -1.22 3.46
C GLY A 95 -11.18 0.18 3.17
N TYR A 96 -11.19 0.53 1.89
CA TYR A 96 -10.77 1.81 1.36
C TYR A 96 -11.78 2.88 1.77
N ARG A 97 -11.31 3.87 2.52
CA ARG A 97 -12.10 5.03 2.95
C ARG A 97 -11.28 6.31 2.76
N THR A 98 -11.91 7.38 2.30
CA THR A 98 -11.26 8.70 2.21
C THR A 98 -10.93 9.20 3.62
N GLY A 99 -9.67 9.58 3.86
CA GLY A 99 -9.25 10.15 5.14
C GLY A 99 -8.94 9.14 6.25
N SER A 100 -8.83 7.83 5.97
CA SER A 100 -8.56 6.85 7.05
C SER A 100 -7.18 6.97 7.72
N LEU A 101 -6.26 7.82 7.24
CA LEU A 101 -5.04 8.16 7.99
C LEU A 101 -5.35 9.10 9.17
N ASN A 102 -6.43 9.87 9.09
CA ASN A 102 -6.83 10.81 10.15
C ASN A 102 -7.42 10.10 11.37
N GLU A 103 -7.74 8.81 11.28
CA GLU A 103 -8.27 8.02 12.41
C GLU A 103 -7.23 7.81 13.51
N VAL A 104 -5.93 7.87 13.19
CA VAL A 104 -4.81 7.72 14.15
C VAL A 104 -4.53 9.02 14.92
N LEU A 105 -5.09 10.15 14.49
CA LEU A 105 -4.89 11.47 15.12
C LEU A 105 -5.99 11.84 16.15
N LYS A 106 -6.78 10.86 16.59
CA LYS A 106 -7.79 11.04 17.65
C LYS A 106 -7.23 10.72 19.03
#